data_AF-A0A1M7SRS9-F1
#
_entry.id   AF-A0A1M7SRS9-F1
#
_cell.length_a   1.000
_cell.length_b   1.000
_cell.length_c   1.000
_cell.angle_alpha   90.00
_cell.angle_beta   90.00
_cell.angle_gamma   90.00
#
_symmetry.space_group_name_H-M   'P 1'
#
loop_
_entity.id
_entity.type
_entity.pdbx_description
1 polymer ?
#
loop_
_entity_poly.entity_id
_entity_poly.type
_entity_poly.pdbx_seq_one_letter_code
_entity_poly.pdbx_strand_id
1 'polypeptide(L)'
;MHSYNLTVLGHQVSFKAKAEPERVEKACSLIEDRFKQLKEQGAQLSNERILIFLSLALADDMLEVQEKLLATEERLKSFLTSLTGLGD
;
A
#
# COMPACT_ATOMS: atom_id res chain seq x y z
N MET A 1 -13.65 -7.80 12.08
CA MET A 1 -12.17 -7.79 12.11
C MET A 1 -11.71 -9.21 12.30
N HIS A 2 -10.79 -9.66 11.45
CA HIS A 2 -10.20 -10.99 11.49
C HIS A 2 -8.89 -10.91 12.26
N SER A 3 -8.59 -11.95 13.03
CA SER A 3 -7.30 -12.11 13.70
C SER A 3 -6.37 -12.89 12.79
N TYR A 4 -5.15 -12.39 12.59
CA TYR A 4 -4.12 -12.99 11.77
C TYR A 4 -2.92 -13.35 12.62
N ASN A 5 -2.34 -14.53 12.36
CA ASN A 5 -1.06 -14.98 12.90
C ASN A 5 -0.24 -15.46 11.71
N LEU A 6 0.83 -14.74 11.40
CA LEU A 6 1.59 -14.95 10.18
C LEU A 6 3.08 -14.71 10.42
N THR A 7 3.90 -15.27 9.55
CA THR A 7 5.35 -15.05 9.54
C THR A 7 5.68 -14.14 8.37
N VAL A 8 6.36 -13.03 8.65
CA VAL A 8 6.80 -12.05 7.64
C VAL A 8 8.26 -11.73 7.92
N LEU A 9 9.11 -11.85 6.90
CA LEU A 9 10.55 -11.62 7.04
C LEU A 9 11.20 -12.48 8.15
N GLY A 10 10.65 -13.68 8.39
CA GLY A 10 11.10 -14.58 9.45
C GLY A 10 10.62 -14.24 10.87
N HIS A 11 9.78 -13.22 11.03
CA HIS A 11 9.20 -12.83 12.31
C HIS A 11 7.72 -13.23 12.41
N GLN A 12 7.32 -13.82 13.54
CA GLN A 12 5.91 -14.05 13.82
C GLN A 12 5.22 -12.76 14.24
N VAL A 13 4.09 -12.45 13.60
CA VAL A 13 3.30 -11.26 13.84
C VAL A 13 1.83 -11.65 14.01
N SER A 14 1.21 -11.09 15.05
CA SER A 14 -0.20 -11.26 15.35
C SER A 14 -0.91 -9.92 15.34
N PHE A 15 -1.93 -9.75 14.50
CA PHE A 15 -2.70 -8.50 14.43
C PHE A 15 -4.15 -8.73 14.01
N LYS A 16 -4.98 -7.70 14.20
CA LYS A 16 -6.39 -7.70 13.78
C LYS A 16 -6.60 -6.70 12.64
N ALA A 17 -7.26 -7.13 11.57
CA ALA A 17 -7.58 -6.25 10.43
C ALA A 17 -8.99 -6.49 9.91
N LYS A 18 -9.53 -5.48 9.20
CA LYS A 18 -10.77 -5.63 8.39
C LYS A 18 -10.50 -6.23 7.01
N ALA A 19 -9.23 -6.50 6.70
CA ALA A 19 -8.83 -7.11 5.45
C ALA A 19 -9.24 -8.57 5.39
N GLU A 20 -9.68 -9.00 4.21
CA GLU A 20 -9.83 -10.41 3.87
C GLU A 20 -8.45 -11.09 3.79
N PRO A 21 -8.36 -12.41 4.04
CA PRO A 21 -7.10 -13.13 4.10
C PRO A 21 -6.22 -12.95 2.86
N GLU A 22 -6.81 -13.01 1.66
CA GLU A 22 -6.09 -12.85 0.39
C GLU A 22 -5.37 -11.49 0.30
N ARG A 23 -5.98 -10.42 0.82
CA ARG A 23 -5.36 -9.10 0.84
C ARG A 23 -4.21 -9.03 1.84
N VAL A 24 -4.33 -9.74 2.96
CA VAL A 24 -3.25 -9.83 3.96
C VAL A 24 -2.07 -10.64 3.40
N GLU A 25 -2.32 -11.75 2.71
CA GLU A 25 -1.28 -12.54 2.04
C GLU A 25 -0.54 -11.72 0.99
N LYS A 26 -1.25 -11.00 0.12
CA LYS A 26 -0.65 -10.09 -0.86
C LYS A 26 0.22 -9.02 -0.21
N ALA A 27 -0.22 -8.46 0.93
CA ALA A 27 0.58 -7.48 1.67
C ALA A 27 1.86 -8.10 2.24
N CYS A 28 1.81 -9.35 2.71
CA CYS A 28 3.00 -10.07 3.19
C CYS A 28 4.00 -10.29 2.05
N SER A 29 3.55 -10.84 0.91
CA SER A 29 4.42 -11.06 -0.26
C SER A 29 5.03 -9.75 -0.76
N LEU A 30 4.25 -8.66 -0.80
CA LEU A 30 4.76 -7.34 -1.21
C LEU A 30 5.89 -6.83 -0.29
N ILE A 31 5.74 -7.00 1.03
CA ILE A 31 6.78 -6.61 2.00
C ILE A 31 8.04 -7.46 1.80
N GLU A 32 7.90 -8.77 1.62
CA GLU A 32 9.04 -9.68 1.44
C GLU A 32 9.82 -9.38 0.16
N ASP A 33 9.11 -9.19 -0.96
CA ASP A 33 9.72 -8.87 -2.25
C ASP A 33 10.46 -7.53 -2.22
N ARG A 34 9.81 -6.48 -1.72
CA ARG A 34 10.43 -5.14 -1.66
C ARG A 34 11.60 -5.10 -0.67
N PHE A 35 11.48 -5.77 0.47
CA PHE A 35 12.58 -5.89 1.42
C PHE A 35 13.78 -6.60 0.79
N LYS A 36 13.55 -7.71 0.07
CA LYS A 36 14.60 -8.45 -0.63
C LYS A 36 15.30 -7.57 -1.68
N GLN A 37 14.54 -6.84 -2.51
CA GLN A 37 15.10 -5.92 -3.50
C GLN A 37 15.97 -4.83 -2.85
N LEU A 38 15.48 -4.19 -1.78
CA LEU A 38 16.24 -3.17 -1.05
C LEU A 38 17.50 -3.75 -0.40
N LYS A 39 17.44 -4.98 0.09
CA LYS A 39 18.59 -5.67 0.69
C LYS A 39 19.66 -6.04 -0.34
N GLU A 40 19.24 -6.46 -1.53
CA GLU A 40 20.15 -6.79 -2.65
C GLU A 40 20.83 -5.53 -3.21
N GLN A 41 20.13 -4.40 -3.26
CA GLN A 41 20.68 -3.12 -3.72
C GLN A 41 21.51 -2.41 -2.64
N GLY A 42 21.10 -2.52 -1.38
CA GLY A 42 21.63 -1.76 -0.25
C GLY A 42 22.61 -2.55 0.60
N ALA A 43 23.67 -3.10 0.01
CA ALA A 43 24.63 -4.07 0.59
C ALA A 43 25.26 -3.71 1.96
N GLN A 44 24.95 -2.56 2.56
CA GLN A 44 25.45 -2.09 3.87
C GLN A 44 24.36 -1.61 4.86
N LEU A 45 23.07 -1.69 4.54
CA LEU A 45 22.02 -1.25 5.47
C LEU A 45 21.60 -2.36 6.42
N SER A 46 21.39 -2.02 7.70
CA SER A 46 20.76 -2.93 8.66
C SER A 46 19.31 -3.22 8.28
N ASN A 47 18.79 -4.38 8.66
CA ASN A 47 17.37 -4.73 8.43
C ASN A 47 16.41 -3.66 8.97
N GLU A 48 16.72 -3.05 10.11
CA GLU A 48 15.94 -1.96 10.69
C GLU A 48 15.90 -0.73 9.77
N ARG A 49 17.05 -0.30 9.23
CA ARG A 49 17.09 0.82 8.28
C ARG A 49 16.34 0.50 7.00
N ILE A 50 16.46 -0.72 6.48
CA ILE A 50 15.71 -1.17 5.31
C ILE A 50 14.20 -1.10 5.59
N LEU A 51 13.75 -1.54 6.77
CA LEU A 51 12.34 -1.47 7.16
C LEU A 51 11.84 -0.02 7.29
N ILE A 52 12.66 0.90 7.81
CA ILE A 52 12.31 2.33 7.85
C ILE A 52 12.15 2.87 6.43
N PHE A 53 13.10 2.59 5.53
CA PHE A 53 13.01 3.00 4.12
C PHE A 53 11.78 2.41 3.43
N LEU A 54 11.53 1.11 3.63
CA LEU A 54 10.35 0.43 3.08
C LEU A 54 9.05 1.05 3.59
N SER A 55 8.98 1.37 4.88
CA SER A 55 7.81 2.00 5.49
C SER A 55 7.55 3.39 4.93
N LEU A 56 8.61 4.19 4.71
CA LEU A 56 8.52 5.50 4.08
C LEU A 56 8.03 5.38 2.63
N ALA A 57 8.62 4.47 1.84
CA ALA A 57 8.22 4.25 0.46
C ALA A 57 6.77 3.78 0.34
N LEU A 58 6.31 2.88 1.22
CA LEU A 58 4.91 2.43 1.22
C LEU A 58 3.94 3.53 1.66
N ALA A 59 4.34 4.42 2.57
CA ALA A 59 3.53 5.56 2.95
C ALA A 59 3.41 6.58 1.81
N ASP A 60 4.52 6.85 1.11
CA ASP A 60 4.54 7.71 -0.08
C ASP A 60 3.68 7.15 -1.22
N ASP A 61 3.84 5.86 -1.55
CA ASP A 61 3.01 5.15 -2.54
C ASP A 61 1.51 5.26 -2.18
N MET A 62 1.17 5.12 -0.89
CA MET A 62 -0.22 5.25 -0.42
C MET A 62 -0.76 6.67 -0.62
N LEU A 63 0.02 7.70 -0.31
CA LEU A 63 -0.37 9.10 -0.50
C LEU A 63 -0.57 9.41 -1.99
N GLU A 64 0.36 8.98 -2.84
CA GLU A 64 0.26 9.17 -4.28
C GLU A 64 -1.00 8.52 -4.87
N VAL A 65 -1.34 7.30 -4.42
CA VAL A 65 -2.59 6.63 -4.84
C VAL A 65 -3.83 7.38 -4.37
N GLN A 66 -3.84 7.93 -3.16
CA GLN A 66 -4.95 8.73 -2.65
C GLN A 66 -5.15 10.01 -3.45
N GLU A 67 -4.07 10.72 -3.78
CA GLU A 67 -4.12 11.92 -4.62
C GLU A 67 -4.66 11.60 -6.03
N LYS A 68 -4.17 10.52 -6.65
CA LYS A 68 -4.66 10.07 -7.97
C LYS A 68 -6.13 9.69 -7.94
N LEU A 69 -6.61 9.06 -6.87
CA LEU A 69 -8.02 8.71 -6.69
C LEU A 69 -8.88 9.97 -6.62
N LEU A 70 -8.51 10.93 -5.77
CA LEU A 70 -9.22 12.21 -5.65
C LEU A 70 -9.27 12.96 -6.98
N ALA A 71 -8.13 13.07 -7.67
CA ALA A 71 -8.07 13.73 -8.97
C ALA A 71 -8.96 13.02 -10.02
N THR A 72 -9.07 11.70 -9.95
CA THR A 72 -9.95 10.93 -10.85
C THR A 72 -11.43 11.15 -10.52
N GLU A 73 -11.78 11.18 -9.23
CA GLU A 73 -13.15 11.50 -8.78
C GLU A 73 -13.57 12.91 -9.17
N GLU A 74 -12.68 13.90 -9.05
CA GLU A 74 -12.94 15.27 -9.48
C GLU A 74 -13.15 15.37 -11.00
N ARG A 75 -12.31 14.68 -11.79
CA ARG A 75 -12.49 14.60 -13.25
C ARG A 75 -13.83 13.95 -13.60
N LEU A 76 -14.19 12.85 -12.96
CA LEU A 76 -15.48 12.19 -13.19
C LEU A 76 -16.65 13.12 -12.84
N LYS A 77 -16.58 13.84 -11.71
CA LYS A 77 -17.59 14.83 -11.32
C LYS A 77 -17.71 15.97 -12.35
N SER A 78 -16.60 16.47 -12.88
CA SER A 78 -16.62 17.52 -13.90
C SER A 78 -17.25 17.02 -15.20
N PHE A 79 -16.86 15.82 -15.66
CA PHE A 79 -17.45 15.17 -16.84
C PHE A 79 -18.96 14.95 -16.68
N LEU A 80 -19.41 14.44 -15.53
CA LEU A 80 -20.83 14.24 -15.26
C LEU A 80 -21.58 15.58 -15.27
N THR A 81 -21.04 16.61 -14.62
CA THR A 81 -21.63 17.96 -14.63
C THR A 81 -21.75 18.51 -16.04
N SER A 82 -20.74 18.33 -16.89
CA SER A 82 -20.79 18.76 -18.29
C SER A 82 -21.82 17.98 -19.12
N LEU A 83 -22.06 16.71 -18.83
CA LEU A 83 -23.08 15.89 -19.51
C LEU A 83 -24.50 16.24 -19.06
N THR A 84 -24.70 16.53 -17.78
CA THR A 84 -26.01 16.92 -17.23
C THR A 84 -26.32 18.41 -17.41
N GLY A 85 -25.30 19.23 -17.70
CA GLY A 85 -25.41 20.67 -17.95
C GLY A 85 -25.89 21.07 -19.36
N LEU A 86 -26.49 20.14 -20.11
CA LEU A 86 -27.30 20.40 -21.32
C LEU A 86 -28.80 20.26 -21.01
N GLY A 87 -29.20 20.64 -19.80
CA GLY A 87 -30.57 20.58 -19.31
C GLY A 87 -30.89 21.75 -18.39
N ASP A 88 -30.69 22.97 -18.89
CA ASP A 88 -31.48 24.17 -18.59
C ASP A 88 -31.43 25.11 -19.81
#